data_AF-A0A183IVG8-F1
#
_entry.id   AF-A0A183IVG8-F1
#
_cell.length_a   1.000
_cell.length_b   1.000
_cell.length_c   1.000
_cell.angle_alpha   90.00
_cell.angle_beta   90.00
_cell.angle_gamma   90.00
#
_symmetry.space_group_name_H-M   'P 1'
#
loop_
_entity.id
_entity.type
_entity.pdbx_description
1 polymer ?
#
loop_
_entity_poly.entity_id
_entity_poly.type
_entity_poly.pdbx_seq_one_letter_code
_entity_poly.pdbx_strand_id
1 'polypeptide(L)'
;MASDPDRDFNSGLTASKFNALPTTGYIDRTSDVQTAALVLLFTGCVNSSNEERDIAYRIVDSYYSLLNSWRLWHTRARLENIARKNGLSNSSVKNAEFLPQIYLTCSFCGKPACGPPDRQRQKQKLGSCLNCKKPLPRCTLCGLHLGTQLVSCYDASGKSNKFGSWFAWCQACRHGGHTEHLATWFEVLHTYFWTVLDQCIL
;
A
#
# COMPACT_ATOMS: atom_id res chain seq x y z
N MET A 1 -29.89 -13.71 18.70
CA MET A 1 -28.47 -13.91 18.31
C MET A 1 -28.49 -14.54 16.93
N ALA A 2 -28.49 -13.70 15.90
CA ALA A 2 -28.53 -14.17 14.51
C ALA A 2 -27.13 -14.64 14.12
N SER A 3 -27.03 -15.90 13.69
CA SER A 3 -25.83 -16.49 13.11
C SER A 3 -25.54 -15.86 11.75
N ASP A 4 -24.32 -15.39 11.60
CA ASP A 4 -23.77 -14.75 10.39
C ASP A 4 -23.63 -15.79 9.25
N PRO A 5 -24.36 -15.66 8.14
CA PRO A 5 -24.41 -16.66 7.06
C PRO A 5 -23.11 -16.76 6.25
N ASP A 6 -22.15 -15.84 6.42
CA ASP A 6 -20.87 -15.87 5.70
C ASP A 6 -19.85 -16.85 6.30
N ARG A 7 -20.13 -17.45 7.46
CA ARG A 7 -19.19 -18.38 8.12
C ARG A 7 -19.20 -19.79 7.53
N ASP A 8 -20.27 -20.17 6.83
CA ASP A 8 -20.48 -21.54 6.34
C ASP A 8 -20.03 -21.77 4.89
N PHE A 9 -19.66 -20.73 4.14
CA PHE A 9 -19.06 -20.94 2.81
C PHE A 9 -17.62 -21.50 2.90
N ASN A 10 -16.96 -21.32 4.04
CA ASN A 10 -15.58 -21.74 4.27
C ASN A 10 -15.43 -23.17 4.83
N SER A 11 -16.51 -23.88 5.16
CA SER A 11 -16.43 -25.21 5.79
C SER A 11 -16.45 -26.38 4.79
N GLY A 12 -16.80 -26.14 3.52
CA GLY A 12 -16.92 -27.19 2.48
C GLY A 12 -15.66 -27.44 1.64
N LEU A 13 -14.73 -26.48 1.55
CA LEU A 13 -13.48 -26.62 0.81
C LEU A 13 -12.36 -27.03 1.77
N THR A 14 -12.40 -28.29 2.21
CA THR A 14 -11.34 -28.84 3.05
C THR A 14 -9.98 -28.67 2.36
N ALA A 15 -9.06 -27.99 3.07
CA ALA A 15 -7.73 -27.58 2.65
C ALA A 15 -6.74 -28.72 2.35
N SER A 16 -7.23 -29.93 2.05
CA SER A 16 -6.42 -31.14 2.01
C SER A 16 -6.08 -31.65 0.60
N LYS A 17 -6.60 -31.07 -0.49
CA LYS A 17 -6.38 -31.63 -1.84
C LYS A 17 -6.14 -30.67 -3.02
N PHE A 18 -6.18 -29.35 -2.85
CA PHE A 18 -5.89 -28.41 -3.94
C PHE A 18 -4.45 -27.89 -3.86
N ASN A 19 -3.50 -28.72 -4.28
CA ASN A 19 -2.10 -28.30 -4.43
C ASN A 19 -1.93 -27.49 -5.73
N ALA A 20 -0.77 -26.83 -5.88
CA ALA A 20 -0.43 -26.07 -7.08
C ALA A 20 -0.38 -26.93 -8.35
N LEU A 21 -0.05 -28.23 -8.25
CA LEU A 21 0.01 -29.15 -9.39
C LEU A 21 -1.31 -29.27 -10.17
N PRO A 22 -2.46 -29.58 -9.52
CA PRO A 22 -3.77 -29.56 -10.19
C PRO A 22 -4.10 -28.24 -10.89
N THR A 23 -3.69 -27.10 -10.32
CA THR A 23 -3.98 -25.78 -10.91
C THR A 23 -3.18 -25.51 -12.17
N THR A 24 -1.93 -25.97 -12.25
CA THR A 24 -1.13 -25.87 -13.49
C THR A 24 -1.81 -26.61 -14.64
N GLY A 25 -2.23 -27.86 -14.42
CA GLY A 25 -2.92 -28.63 -15.46
C GLY A 25 -4.29 -28.05 -15.88
N TYR A 26 -4.97 -27.32 -14.99
CA TYR A 26 -6.17 -26.57 -15.35
C TYR A 26 -5.85 -25.39 -16.26
N ILE A 27 -4.80 -24.62 -15.93
CA ILE A 27 -4.35 -23.48 -16.75
C ILE A 27 -3.91 -23.97 -18.13
N ASP A 28 -3.16 -25.06 -18.22
CA ASP A 28 -2.70 -25.58 -19.52
C ASP A 28 -3.85 -25.96 -20.46
N ARG A 29 -4.99 -26.41 -19.91
CA ARG A 29 -6.17 -26.78 -20.70
C ARG A 29 -7.09 -25.61 -21.03
N THR A 30 -7.23 -24.65 -20.11
CA THR A 30 -8.27 -23.61 -20.18
C THR A 30 -7.72 -22.22 -20.45
N SER A 31 -6.42 -22.01 -20.23
CA SER A 31 -5.76 -20.70 -20.17
C SER A 31 -6.41 -19.72 -19.19
N ASP A 32 -7.25 -20.19 -18.26
CA ASP A 32 -7.89 -19.35 -17.25
C ASP A 32 -7.02 -19.21 -16.00
N VAL A 33 -6.10 -18.24 -16.06
CA VAL A 33 -5.21 -17.88 -14.95
C VAL A 33 -5.95 -17.22 -13.78
N GLN A 34 -7.10 -16.58 -14.04
CA GLN A 34 -7.83 -15.81 -13.03
C GLN A 34 -8.48 -16.75 -12.02
N THR A 35 -9.22 -17.73 -12.52
CA THR A 35 -9.88 -18.75 -11.68
C THR A 35 -8.83 -19.54 -10.89
N ALA A 36 -7.75 -19.96 -11.55
CA ALA A 36 -6.67 -20.69 -10.87
C ALA A 36 -6.00 -19.87 -9.76
N ALA A 37 -5.68 -18.60 -10.03
CA ALA A 37 -5.07 -17.71 -9.04
C ALA A 37 -6.01 -17.43 -7.85
N LEU A 38 -7.30 -17.19 -8.11
CA LEU A 38 -8.30 -16.98 -7.05
C LEU A 38 -8.42 -18.21 -6.14
N VAL A 39 -8.50 -19.42 -6.72
CA VAL A 39 -8.53 -20.65 -5.93
C VAL A 39 -7.32 -20.72 -5.01
N LEU A 40 -6.10 -20.56 -5.55
CA LEU A 40 -4.85 -20.59 -4.76
C LEU A 40 -4.82 -19.54 -3.65
N LEU A 41 -5.29 -18.32 -3.94
CA LEU A 41 -5.34 -17.23 -2.97
C LEU A 41 -6.26 -17.54 -1.80
N PHE A 42 -7.42 -18.15 -2.04
CA PHE A 42 -8.41 -18.43 -1.00
C PHE A 42 -8.18 -19.75 -0.26
N THR A 43 -7.60 -20.76 -0.91
CA THR A 43 -7.32 -22.06 -0.27
C THR A 43 -5.99 -22.08 0.47
N GLY A 44 -5.03 -21.24 0.06
CA GLY A 44 -3.68 -21.21 0.63
C GLY A 44 -2.81 -22.41 0.23
N CYS A 45 -1.56 -22.41 0.72
CA CYS A 45 -0.55 -23.46 0.49
C CYS A 45 0.03 -23.95 1.83
N VAL A 46 -0.84 -24.22 2.81
CA VAL A 46 -0.47 -24.38 4.23
C VAL A 46 0.43 -25.58 4.49
N ASN A 47 0.44 -26.60 3.61
CA ASN A 47 1.25 -27.82 3.75
C ASN A 47 2.06 -28.16 2.48
N SER A 48 2.26 -27.18 1.59
CA SER A 48 2.87 -27.43 0.27
C SER A 48 4.39 -27.40 0.32
N SER A 49 5.03 -28.15 -0.57
CA SER A 49 6.49 -28.10 -0.76
C SER A 49 6.95 -26.71 -1.22
N ASN A 50 8.25 -26.41 -1.10
CA ASN A 50 8.77 -25.12 -1.59
C ASN A 50 8.56 -24.93 -3.09
N GLU A 51 8.63 -26.00 -3.88
CA GLU A 51 8.38 -25.97 -5.33
C GLU A 51 6.91 -25.68 -5.65
N GLU A 52 5.98 -26.35 -4.96
CA GLU A 52 4.54 -26.10 -5.13
C GLU A 52 4.18 -24.65 -4.80
N ARG A 53 4.81 -24.09 -3.75
CA ARG A 53 4.63 -22.69 -3.39
C ARG A 53 5.17 -21.72 -4.42
N ASP A 54 6.31 -22.03 -5.04
CA ASP A 54 6.89 -21.20 -6.11
C ASP A 54 5.99 -21.20 -7.35
N ILE A 55 5.49 -22.38 -7.74
CA ILE A 55 4.51 -22.53 -8.83
C ILE A 55 3.25 -21.73 -8.52
N ALA A 56 2.68 -21.87 -7.32
CA ALA A 56 1.49 -21.11 -6.91
C ALA A 56 1.74 -19.59 -6.98
N TYR A 57 2.91 -19.14 -6.53
CA TYR A 57 3.28 -17.73 -6.58
C TYR A 57 3.36 -17.22 -8.02
N ARG A 58 3.96 -17.98 -8.94
CA ARG A 58 4.04 -17.61 -10.38
C ARG A 58 2.67 -17.48 -11.03
N ILE A 59 1.73 -18.37 -10.69
CA ILE A 59 0.34 -18.31 -11.18
C ILE A 59 -0.34 -17.03 -10.68
N VAL A 60 -0.23 -16.75 -9.37
CA VAL A 60 -0.82 -15.55 -8.77
C VAL A 60 -0.19 -14.26 -9.34
N ASP A 61 1.12 -14.23 -9.54
CA ASP A 61 1.84 -13.08 -10.10
C ASP A 61 1.44 -12.81 -11.56
N SER A 62 1.16 -13.86 -12.33
CA SER A 62 0.63 -13.74 -13.70
C SER A 62 -0.76 -13.07 -13.71
N TYR A 63 -1.64 -13.44 -12.77
CA TYR A 63 -2.93 -12.76 -12.63
C TYR A 63 -2.76 -11.30 -12.16
N TYR A 64 -1.83 -11.03 -11.25
CA TYR A 64 -1.54 -9.65 -10.83
C TYR A 64 -1.00 -8.76 -11.95
N SER A 65 -0.24 -9.33 -12.89
CA SER A 65 0.21 -8.64 -14.09
C SER A 65 -0.97 -8.24 -14.99
N LEU A 66 -1.99 -9.09 -15.08
CA LEU A 66 -3.25 -8.80 -15.79
C LEU A 66 -4.07 -7.70 -15.08
N LEU A 67 -4.20 -7.77 -13.75
CA LEU A 67 -4.88 -6.70 -12.99
C LEU A 67 -4.17 -5.35 -13.15
N ASN A 68 -2.84 -5.35 -13.23
CA ASN A 68 -2.07 -4.14 -13.51
C ASN A 68 -2.35 -3.56 -14.89
N SER A 69 -2.40 -4.41 -15.94
CA SER A 69 -2.68 -3.94 -17.30
C SER A 69 -4.10 -3.38 -17.41
N TRP A 70 -5.05 -3.95 -16.67
CA TRP A 70 -6.41 -3.44 -16.54
C TRP A 70 -6.57 -2.28 -15.56
N ARG A 71 -5.48 -1.83 -14.92
CA ARG A 71 -5.47 -0.73 -13.93
C ARG A 71 -6.38 -0.98 -12.72
N LEU A 72 -6.64 -2.25 -12.39
CA LEU A 72 -7.42 -2.68 -11.23
C LEU A 72 -6.56 -2.76 -9.97
N TRP A 73 -5.89 -1.67 -9.63
CA TRP A 73 -4.89 -1.63 -8.56
C TRP A 73 -5.47 -1.90 -7.17
N HIS A 74 -6.69 -1.41 -6.90
CA HIS A 74 -7.36 -1.66 -5.62
C HIS A 74 -7.70 -3.14 -5.44
N THR A 75 -8.18 -3.79 -6.49
CA THR A 75 -8.47 -5.23 -6.49
C THR A 75 -7.19 -6.02 -6.25
N ARG A 76 -6.11 -5.70 -6.98
CA ARG A 76 -4.78 -6.31 -6.76
C ARG A 76 -4.33 -6.16 -5.31
N ALA A 77 -4.38 -4.96 -4.74
CA ALA A 77 -3.96 -4.72 -3.36
C ALA A 77 -4.79 -5.51 -2.33
N ARG A 78 -6.10 -5.67 -2.57
CA ARG A 78 -6.96 -6.52 -1.72
C ARG A 78 -6.52 -7.99 -1.78
N LEU A 79 -6.23 -8.51 -2.98
CA LEU A 79 -5.78 -9.88 -3.17
C LEU A 79 -4.38 -10.14 -2.60
N GLU A 80 -3.44 -9.18 -2.71
CA GLU A 80 -2.11 -9.29 -2.09
C GLU A 80 -2.20 -9.42 -0.57
N ASN A 81 -3.14 -8.72 0.07
CA ASN A 81 -3.38 -8.87 1.51
C ASN A 81 -3.93 -10.25 1.87
N ILE A 82 -4.77 -10.85 1.04
CA ILE A 82 -5.27 -12.22 1.22
C ILE A 82 -4.11 -13.21 1.06
N ALA A 83 -3.28 -13.05 0.03
CA ALA A 83 -2.11 -13.89 -0.22
C ALA A 83 -1.17 -13.92 1.01
N ARG A 84 -0.91 -12.75 1.61
CA ARG A 84 -0.09 -12.62 2.83
C ARG A 84 -0.71 -13.36 4.02
N LYS A 85 -2.02 -13.22 4.25
CA LYS A 85 -2.72 -13.91 5.34
C LYS A 85 -2.67 -15.44 5.18
N ASN A 86 -2.73 -15.91 3.94
CA ASN A 86 -2.78 -17.33 3.61
C ASN A 86 -1.40 -17.95 3.31
N GLY A 87 -0.31 -17.22 3.57
CA GLY A 87 1.05 -17.73 3.44
C GLY A 87 1.58 -17.89 2.00
N LEU A 88 0.83 -17.42 1.00
CA LEU A 88 1.26 -17.28 -0.40
C LEU A 88 2.03 -15.98 -0.58
N SER A 89 3.14 -15.87 0.13
CA SER A 89 4.14 -14.82 -0.11
C SER A 89 5.40 -15.44 -0.68
N ASN A 90 6.06 -14.69 -1.57
CA ASN A 90 7.37 -15.04 -2.07
C ASN A 90 8.31 -15.38 -0.89
N SER A 91 8.92 -16.58 -0.91
CA SER A 91 9.75 -17.08 0.18
C SER A 91 10.96 -16.17 0.46
N SER A 92 11.42 -15.42 -0.55
CA SER A 92 12.48 -14.40 -0.42
C SER A 92 12.07 -13.19 0.43
N VAL A 93 10.78 -13.03 0.72
CA VAL A 93 10.17 -11.90 1.45
C VAL A 93 9.71 -12.32 2.86
N LYS A 94 9.92 -13.58 3.27
CA LYS A 94 9.56 -14.05 4.63
C LYS A 94 10.35 -13.33 5.73
N ASN A 95 11.52 -12.76 5.41
CA ASN A 95 12.34 -11.94 6.30
C ASN A 95 12.15 -10.42 6.09
N ALA A 96 11.23 -9.99 5.22
CA ALA A 96 10.84 -8.59 5.16
C ALA A 96 9.80 -8.34 6.26
N GLU A 97 10.22 -8.47 7.53
CA GLU A 97 9.60 -7.72 8.62
C GLU A 97 9.62 -6.25 8.23
N PHE A 98 8.54 -5.77 7.62
CA PHE A 98 8.25 -4.36 7.40
C PHE A 98 9.49 -3.49 7.11
N LEU A 99 10.43 -3.93 6.26
CA LEU A 99 11.58 -3.08 5.96
C LEU A 99 11.01 -1.89 5.20
N PRO A 100 10.97 -0.68 5.79
CA PRO A 100 10.52 0.46 5.04
C PRO A 100 11.58 0.65 3.95
N GLN A 101 11.22 0.34 2.70
CA GLN A 101 12.13 0.50 1.55
C GLN A 101 12.56 1.95 1.34
N ILE A 102 12.00 2.89 2.12
CA ILE A 102 12.27 4.32 2.06
C ILE A 102 12.54 4.81 3.48
N TYR A 103 13.76 5.28 3.73
CA TYR A 103 14.12 6.00 4.94
C TYR A 103 14.21 7.50 4.65
N LEU A 104 13.54 8.31 5.47
CA LEU A 104 13.66 9.76 5.40
C LEU A 104 14.99 10.19 6.03
N THR A 105 15.82 10.93 5.30
CA THR A 105 17.06 11.53 5.82
C THR A 105 16.94 13.04 5.95
N CYS A 106 17.72 13.61 6.87
CA CYS A 106 17.87 15.05 6.99
C CYS A 106 18.76 15.58 5.86
N SER A 107 18.25 16.53 5.09
CA SER A 107 18.98 17.17 3.99
C SER A 107 20.26 17.92 4.41
N PHE A 108 20.44 18.19 5.70
CA PHE A 108 21.60 18.91 6.21
C PHE A 108 22.70 18.04 6.81
N CYS A 109 22.34 16.92 7.46
CA CYS A 109 23.33 16.06 8.14
C CYS A 109 23.36 14.63 7.59
N GLY A 110 22.48 14.29 6.63
CA GLY A 110 22.38 12.98 6.01
C GLY A 110 21.84 11.86 6.91
N LYS A 111 21.72 12.09 8.23
CA LYS A 111 21.22 11.08 9.17
C LYS A 111 19.69 10.93 9.08
N PRO A 112 19.12 9.78 9.50
CA PRO A 112 17.68 9.55 9.51
C PRO A 112 16.92 10.69 10.21
N ALA A 113 15.87 11.19 9.55
CA ALA A 113 15.05 12.29 10.06
C ALA A 113 14.27 11.86 11.32
N CYS A 114 13.87 10.60 11.37
CA CYS A 114 13.30 9.92 12.54
C CYS A 114 14.26 8.80 12.95
N GLY A 115 14.50 8.63 14.26
CA GLY A 115 15.18 7.44 14.77
C GLY A 115 14.32 6.18 14.60
N PRO A 116 14.84 4.99 14.94
CA PRO A 116 14.03 3.77 15.00
C PRO A 116 12.77 4.02 15.86
N PRO A 117 11.65 3.32 15.57
CA PRO A 117 10.38 3.50 16.26
C PRO A 117 10.49 2.99 17.70
N ASP A 118 11.12 3.78 18.57
CA ASP A 118 11.08 3.56 20.00
C ASP A 118 9.73 4.07 20.53
N ARG A 119 8.97 3.16 21.14
CA ARG A 119 7.59 3.38 21.62
C ARG A 119 7.45 4.56 22.58
N GLN A 120 8.54 5.03 23.18
CA GLN A 120 8.52 6.13 24.15
C GLN A 120 8.63 7.55 23.54
N ARG A 121 8.97 7.71 22.25
CA ARG A 121 9.23 9.03 21.64
C ARG A 121 8.04 9.75 21.01
N GLN A 122 6.84 9.19 21.09
CA GLN A 122 5.63 9.65 20.38
C GLN A 122 5.08 11.05 20.75
N LYS A 123 5.73 11.82 21.65
CA LYS A 123 5.26 13.17 22.04
C LYS A 123 6.14 14.33 21.59
N GLN A 124 7.29 14.09 20.94
CA GLN A 124 8.14 15.21 20.53
C GLN A 124 7.63 15.80 19.21
N LYS A 125 7.30 17.09 19.23
CA LYS A 125 6.96 17.88 18.04
C LYS A 125 8.15 17.83 17.08
N LEU A 126 8.06 16.99 16.05
CA LEU A 126 9.04 16.94 14.97
C LEU A 126 8.87 18.23 14.16
N GLY A 127 9.58 19.30 14.53
CA GLY A 127 9.78 20.48 13.67
C GLY A 127 11.23 20.58 13.19
N SER A 128 12.12 19.79 13.78
CA SER A 128 13.56 19.82 13.55
C SER A 128 14.17 18.42 13.60
N CYS A 129 15.32 18.26 12.94
CA CYS A 129 16.07 17.02 12.90
C CYS A 129 16.52 16.62 14.31
N LEU A 130 16.27 15.36 14.68
CA LEU A 130 16.66 14.86 16.01
C LEU A 130 18.17 14.84 16.24
N ASN A 131 18.97 14.77 15.18
CA ASN A 131 20.43 14.71 15.23
C ASN A 131 21.12 16.09 15.16
N CYS A 132 20.71 16.98 14.26
CA CYS A 132 21.38 18.27 14.05
C CYS A 132 20.54 19.51 14.41
N LYS A 133 19.30 19.32 14.86
CA LYS A 133 18.34 20.38 15.26
C LYS A 133 17.96 21.39 14.17
N LYS A 134 18.46 21.23 12.94
CA LYS A 134 18.03 22.02 11.78
C LYS A 134 16.57 21.72 11.41
N PRO A 135 15.82 22.70 10.87
CA PRO A 135 14.40 22.53 10.57
C PRO A 135 14.15 21.40 9.57
N LEU A 136 13.04 20.69 9.74
CA LEU A 136 12.58 19.67 8.78
C LEU A 136 11.97 20.33 7.53
N PRO A 137 11.78 19.61 6.42
CA PRO A 137 11.09 20.14 5.23
C PRO A 137 9.74 20.76 5.59
N ARG A 138 9.42 21.89 4.94
CA ARG A 138 8.14 22.59 5.11
C ARG A 138 7.16 22.16 4.03
N CYS A 139 5.88 22.16 4.34
CA CYS A 139 4.85 22.11 3.32
C CYS A 139 4.90 23.39 2.47
N THR A 140 4.93 23.24 1.15
CA THR A 140 4.97 24.38 0.21
C THR A 140 3.73 25.27 0.29
N LEU A 141 2.60 24.74 0.77
CA LEU A 141 1.33 25.46 0.84
C LEU A 141 1.10 26.13 2.20
N CYS A 142 1.24 25.40 3.31
CA CYS A 142 1.00 25.97 4.66
C CYS A 142 2.27 26.41 5.41
N GLY A 143 3.47 26.14 4.89
CA GLY A 143 4.74 26.55 5.51
C GLY A 143 5.11 25.82 6.81
N LEU A 144 4.25 24.92 7.32
CA LEU A 144 4.50 24.12 8.51
C LEU A 144 5.47 22.97 8.23
N HIS A 145 6.27 22.62 9.24
CA HIS A 145 7.28 21.56 9.14
C HIS A 145 6.67 20.15 9.18
N LEU A 146 7.29 19.21 8.47
CA LEU A 146 7.03 17.77 8.55
C LEU A 146 6.93 17.31 10.00
N GLY A 147 5.80 16.71 10.40
CA GLY A 147 5.56 16.23 11.77
C GLY A 147 4.79 17.21 12.66
N THR A 148 4.46 18.40 12.13
CA THR A 148 3.47 19.30 12.74
C THR A 148 2.09 18.71 12.50
N GLN A 149 1.36 18.35 13.55
CA GLN A 149 -0.04 17.94 13.38
C GLN A 149 -0.80 19.12 12.78
N LEU A 150 -1.49 18.87 11.67
CA LEU A 150 -2.50 19.79 11.19
C LEU A 150 -3.58 19.85 12.27
N VAL A 151 -3.67 20.98 12.97
CA VAL A 151 -4.86 21.31 13.72
C VAL A 151 -5.88 21.67 12.64
N SER A 152 -6.53 20.65 12.06
CA SER A 152 -7.56 20.89 11.06
C SER A 152 -8.60 21.82 11.69
N CYS A 153 -8.77 22.96 11.04
CA CYS A 153 -9.88 23.86 11.24
C CYS A 153 -11.15 23.11 10.82
N TYR A 154 -11.98 22.79 11.83
CA TYR A 154 -13.34 22.26 11.74
C TYR A 154 -13.51 20.88 11.08
N ASP A 155 -13.62 19.86 11.95
CA ASP A 155 -14.77 18.96 11.91
C ASP A 155 -15.19 18.59 13.33
N ALA A 156 -16.41 18.97 13.72
CA ALA A 156 -17.03 18.67 15.01
C ALA A 156 -17.36 17.18 15.19
N SER A 157 -16.81 16.30 14.34
CA SER A 157 -17.12 14.87 14.28
C SER A 157 -15.93 13.99 14.65
N GLY A 158 -14.98 14.43 15.49
CA GLY A 158 -14.07 13.56 16.26
C GLY A 158 -13.21 12.51 15.54
N LYS A 159 -13.24 12.43 14.20
CA LYS A 159 -12.52 11.47 13.37
C LYS A 159 -11.50 12.25 12.54
N SER A 160 -10.39 12.62 13.17
CA SER A 160 -9.30 13.26 12.42
C SER A 160 -8.80 12.31 11.34
N ASN A 161 -8.90 12.73 10.08
CA ASN A 161 -8.41 11.95 8.96
C ASN A 161 -6.87 11.94 9.02
N LYS A 162 -6.29 10.95 9.71
CA LYS A 162 -4.83 10.86 9.95
C LYS A 162 -4.03 10.98 8.66
N PHE A 163 -4.60 10.54 7.55
CA PHE A 163 -3.98 10.63 6.23
C PHE A 163 -3.72 12.07 5.80
N GLY A 164 -4.61 13.05 6.07
CA GLY A 164 -4.46 14.45 5.63
C GLY A 164 -3.21 15.14 6.21
N SER A 165 -2.83 14.73 7.42
CA SER A 165 -1.59 15.17 8.09
C SER A 165 -0.32 14.50 7.59
N TRP A 166 -0.41 13.48 6.74
CA TRP A 166 0.78 12.83 6.18
C TRP A 166 1.49 13.78 5.24
N PHE A 167 2.79 13.62 5.13
CA PHE A 167 3.60 14.42 4.23
C PHE A 167 3.91 13.59 2.99
N ALA A 168 3.60 14.12 1.82
CA ALA A 168 3.97 13.55 0.53
C ALA A 168 4.97 14.47 -0.17
N TRP A 169 5.86 13.90 -0.96
CA TRP A 169 6.86 14.65 -1.72
C TRP A 169 7.13 13.98 -3.06
N CYS A 170 7.58 14.78 -4.03
CA CYS A 170 8.05 14.29 -5.31
C CYS A 170 9.51 13.82 -5.18
N GLN A 171 9.81 12.61 -5.67
CA GLN A 171 11.16 12.06 -5.62
C GLN A 171 12.16 12.78 -6.55
N ALA A 172 11.67 13.42 -7.62
CA ALA A 172 12.51 14.16 -8.55
C ALA A 172 12.90 15.55 -8.02
N CYS A 173 11.91 16.38 -7.64
CA CYS A 173 12.15 17.76 -7.25
C CYS A 173 12.25 18.00 -5.74
N ARG A 174 11.97 16.98 -4.91
CA ARG A 174 12.03 17.02 -3.44
C ARG A 174 11.12 18.08 -2.78
N HIS A 175 10.21 18.69 -3.54
CA HIS A 175 9.12 19.48 -3.00
C HIS A 175 8.04 18.56 -2.44
N GLY A 176 7.38 19.01 -1.39
CA GLY A 176 6.34 18.24 -0.74
C GLY A 176 5.48 19.08 0.18
N GLY A 177 4.47 18.43 0.74
CA GLY A 177 3.49 19.07 1.59
C GLY A 177 2.60 18.05 2.26
N HIS A 178 1.70 18.57 3.11
CA HIS A 178 0.67 17.74 3.69
C HIS A 178 -0.28 17.25 2.59
N THR A 179 -0.64 15.96 2.63
CA THR A 179 -1.47 15.30 1.61
C THR A 179 -2.79 16.02 1.39
N GLU A 180 -3.40 16.58 2.43
CA GLU A 180 -4.66 17.35 2.33
C GLU A 180 -4.49 18.63 1.50
N HIS A 181 -3.46 19.43 1.80
CA HIS A 181 -3.17 20.63 1.03
C HIS A 181 -2.75 20.29 -0.40
N LEU A 182 -1.93 19.25 -0.58
CA LEU A 182 -1.53 18.81 -1.90
C LEU A 182 -2.72 18.32 -2.72
N ALA A 183 -3.62 17.51 -2.13
CA ALA A 183 -4.83 17.02 -2.80
C ALA A 183 -5.71 18.19 -3.26
N THR A 184 -5.97 19.15 -2.36
CA THR A 184 -6.73 20.36 -2.69
C THR A 184 -6.09 21.15 -3.84
N TRP A 185 -4.77 21.35 -3.78
CA TRP A 185 -4.02 22.05 -4.83
C TRP A 185 -4.04 21.30 -6.17
N PHE A 186 -3.90 19.97 -6.15
CA PHE A 186 -3.96 19.14 -7.36
C PHE A 186 -5.37 19.12 -7.98
N GLU A 187 -6.44 19.11 -7.19
CA GLU A 187 -7.82 19.18 -7.71
C GLU A 187 -8.07 20.50 -8.45
N VAL A 188 -7.63 21.61 -7.85
CA VAL A 188 -7.67 22.94 -8.48
C VAL A 188 -6.85 22.92 -9.77
N LEU A 189 -5.58 22.50 -9.74
CA LEU A 189 -4.78 22.48 -10.95
C LEU A 189 -5.32 21.55 -12.04
N HIS A 190 -5.84 20.38 -11.69
CA HIS A 190 -6.43 19.47 -12.66
C HIS A 190 -7.61 20.13 -13.36
N THR A 191 -8.53 20.75 -12.62
CA THR A 191 -9.68 21.46 -13.21
C THR A 191 -9.24 22.59 -14.16
N TYR A 192 -8.27 23.43 -13.76
CA TYR A 192 -7.79 24.52 -14.62
C TYR A 192 -6.96 24.04 -15.82
N PHE A 193 -6.09 23.03 -15.66
CA PHE A 193 -5.18 22.58 -16.72
C PHE A 193 -5.93 21.89 -17.88
N TRP A 194 -6.99 21.14 -17.59
CA TRP A 194 -7.86 20.56 -18.62
C TRP A 194 -8.73 21.62 -19.31
N THR A 195 -9.29 22.59 -18.56
CA THR A 195 -10.09 23.67 -19.18
C THR A 195 -9.28 24.58 -20.11
N VAL A 196 -8.00 24.83 -19.79
CA VAL A 196 -7.13 25.67 -20.63
C VAL A 196 -6.58 24.89 -21.83
N LEU A 197 -6.35 23.58 -21.70
CA LEU A 197 -5.99 22.74 -22.85
C LEU A 197 -7.15 22.56 -23.83
N ASP A 198 -8.40 22.42 -23.36
CA ASP A 198 -9.58 22.33 -24.23
C ASP A 198 -9.89 23.66 -24.95
N GLN A 199 -9.45 24.81 -24.43
CA GLN A 199 -9.56 26.11 -25.12
C GLN A 199 -8.43 26.37 -26.12
N CYS A 200 -7.33 25.63 -26.06
CA CYS A 200 -6.21 25.74 -27.00
C CYS A 200 -6.23 24.65 -28.10
N ILE A 201 -7.22 23.75 -28.08
CA ILE A 201 -7.53 22.80 -29.17
C ILE A 201 -8.92 23.12 -29.71
N LEU A 202 -9.11 24.36 -30.19
CA LEU A 202 -10.09 24.73 -31.21
C LEU A 202 -9.48 25.80 -32.13
#